data_AF-A0A1B6MEY1-F1
#
_entry.id   AF-A0A1B6MEY1-F1
#
_cell.length_a   1.000
_cell.length_b   1.000
_cell.length_c   1.000
_cell.angle_alpha   90.00
_cell.angle_beta   90.00
_cell.angle_gamma   90.00
#
_symmetry.space_group_name_H-M   'P 1'
#
loop_
_entity.id
_entity.type
_entity.pdbx_description
1 polymer ?
#
loop_
_entity_poly.entity_id
_entity_poly.type
_entity_poly.pdbx_seq_one_letter_code
_entity_poly.pdbx_strand_id
1 'polypeptide(L)'
;AGKTINYLDARLNVKILYSMFKEKHPDAKCSYEFFLGYFKDNFTLRFGRPQIDSCCTCEELGLKLKSPHLSDAAKRNAAAELMLHKRRSNKFYNKLQNESN
;
A
#
# COMPACT_ATOMS: atom_id res chain seq x y z
N ALA A 1 -17.46 8.98 7.61
CA ALA A 1 -16.45 7.93 7.39
C ALA A 1 -16.02 7.95 5.92
N GLY A 2 -14.71 7.93 5.63
CA GLY A 2 -14.22 7.88 4.24
C GLY A 2 -14.50 6.51 3.59
N LYS A 3 -14.77 6.48 2.28
CA LYS A 3 -14.92 5.22 1.54
C LYS A 3 -13.61 4.44 1.57
N THR A 4 -13.65 3.17 1.98
CA THR A 4 -12.49 2.26 1.97
C THR A 4 -12.07 1.99 0.53
N ILE A 5 -10.84 2.36 0.17
CA ILE A 5 -10.29 2.13 -1.17
C ILE A 5 -9.48 0.84 -1.13
N ASN A 6 -9.85 -0.11 -1.98
CA ASN A 6 -9.12 -1.37 -2.14
C ASN A 6 -8.24 -1.30 -3.40
N TYR A 7 -7.05 -1.89 -3.31
CA TYR A 7 -6.05 -1.86 -4.38
C TYR A 7 -5.82 -3.25 -4.98
N LEU A 8 -5.83 -3.32 -6.31
CA LEU A 8 -5.37 -4.45 -7.10
C LEU A 8 -3.87 -4.31 -7.40
N ASP A 9 -3.22 -5.43 -7.72
CA ASP A 9 -1.80 -5.49 -8.08
C ASP A 9 -1.45 -4.42 -9.13
N ALA A 10 -0.31 -3.74 -8.94
CA ALA A 10 0.16 -2.65 -9.78
C ALA A 10 0.38 -3.04 -11.25
N ARG A 11 0.54 -4.33 -11.54
CA ARG A 11 0.72 -4.86 -12.90
C ARG A 11 -0.62 -5.04 -13.62
N LEU A 12 -1.74 -5.03 -12.91
CA LEU A 12 -3.07 -5.13 -13.49
C LEU A 12 -3.56 -3.77 -13.97
N ASN A 13 -4.46 -3.81 -14.96
CA ASN A 13 -5.28 -2.69 -15.37
C ASN A 13 -6.59 -3.24 -15.94
N VAL A 14 -7.58 -2.38 -16.19
CA VAL A 14 -8.90 -2.81 -16.64
C VAL A 14 -8.85 -3.59 -17.96
N LYS A 15 -7.89 -3.27 -18.85
CA LYS A 15 -7.70 -3.98 -20.12
C LYS A 15 -7.21 -5.41 -19.90
N ILE A 16 -6.26 -5.62 -18.99
CA ILE A 16 -5.79 -6.95 -18.60
C ILE A 16 -6.92 -7.76 -17.96
N LEU A 17 -7.69 -7.14 -17.05
CA LEU A 17 -8.84 -7.80 -16.44
C LEU A 17 -9.89 -8.21 -17.47
N TYR A 18 -10.13 -7.38 -18.48
CA TYR A 18 -11.02 -7.70 -19.59
C TYR A 18 -10.49 -8.87 -20.44
N SER A 19 -9.18 -8.91 -20.74
CA SER A 19 -8.56 -10.06 -21.40
C SER A 19 -8.75 -11.35 -20.60
N MET A 20 -8.48 -11.31 -19.29
CA MET A 20 -8.71 -12.45 -18.38
C MET A 20 -10.18 -12.87 -18.34
N PHE A 21 -11.11 -11.90 -18.36
CA PHE A 21 -12.54 -12.16 -18.43
C PHE A 21 -12.92 -12.90 -19.73
N LYS A 22 -12.39 -12.45 -20.88
CA LYS A 22 -12.62 -13.10 -22.18
C LYS A 22 -12.00 -14.49 -22.27
N GLU A 23 -10.84 -14.71 -21.67
CA GLU A 23 -10.22 -16.04 -21.58
C GLU A 23 -11.07 -17.01 -20.76
N LYS A 24 -11.60 -16.54 -19.62
CA LYS A 24 -12.43 -17.37 -18.74
C LYS A 24 -13.86 -17.56 -19.25
N HIS A 25 -14.37 -16.61 -20.02
CA HIS A 25 -15.73 -16.60 -20.58
C HIS A 25 -15.69 -16.32 -22.09
N PRO A 26 -15.20 -17.27 -22.91
CA PRO A 26 -15.02 -17.06 -24.34
C PRO A 26 -16.34 -16.73 -25.07
N ASP A 27 -17.42 -17.40 -24.68
CA ASP A 27 -18.76 -17.26 -25.28
C ASP A 27 -19.47 -15.97 -24.87
N ALA A 28 -18.99 -15.27 -23.84
CA ALA A 28 -19.61 -14.03 -23.38
C ALA A 28 -19.43 -12.92 -24.43
N LYS A 29 -20.54 -12.44 -24.99
CA LYS A 29 -20.59 -11.26 -25.86
C LYS A 29 -20.61 -10.01 -25.00
N CYS A 30 -19.44 -9.55 -24.58
CA CYS A 30 -19.24 -8.32 -23.84
C CYS A 30 -18.21 -7.47 -24.60
N SER A 31 -18.50 -6.19 -24.83
CA SER A 31 -17.49 -5.26 -25.34
C SER A 31 -16.60 -4.75 -24.21
N TYR A 32 -15.44 -4.20 -24.56
CA TYR A 32 -14.55 -3.60 -23.58
C TYR A 32 -15.19 -2.35 -22.94
N GLU A 33 -15.92 -1.56 -23.72
CA GLU A 33 -16.56 -0.32 -23.28
C GLU A 33 -17.62 -0.61 -22.21
N PHE A 34 -18.45 -1.63 -22.44
CA PHE A 34 -19.44 -2.08 -21.46
C PHE A 34 -18.76 -2.58 -20.19
N PHE A 35 -17.73 -3.43 -20.33
CA PHE A 35 -16.96 -3.93 -19.19
C PHE A 35 -16.33 -2.81 -18.38
N LEU A 36 -15.72 -1.82 -19.05
CA LEU A 36 -15.09 -0.67 -18.41
C LEU A 36 -16.11 0.21 -17.67
N GLY A 37 -17.26 0.48 -18.27
CA GLY A 37 -18.35 1.21 -17.63
C GLY A 37 -18.83 0.48 -16.38
N TYR A 38 -19.18 -0.80 -16.53
CA TYR A 38 -19.59 -1.64 -15.41
C TYR A 38 -18.53 -1.69 -14.30
N PHE A 39 -17.25 -1.82 -14.65
CA PHE A 39 -16.15 -1.84 -13.69
C PHE A 39 -16.08 -0.54 -12.88
N LYS A 40 -16.13 0.62 -13.55
CA LYS A 40 -16.06 1.94 -12.89
C LYS A 40 -17.26 2.21 -12.00
N ASP A 41 -18.45 1.79 -12.42
CA ASP A 41 -19.69 2.10 -11.73
C ASP A 41 -19.90 1.19 -10.51
N ASN A 42 -19.43 -0.07 -10.58
CA ASN A 42 -19.69 -1.08 -9.55
C ASN A 42 -18.50 -1.34 -8.61
N PHE A 43 -17.27 -0.98 -9.00
CA PHE A 43 -16.08 -1.27 -8.20
C PHE A 43 -15.30 -0.01 -7.85
N THR A 44 -15.10 0.22 -6.55
CA THR A 44 -14.19 1.27 -6.05
C THR A 44 -12.76 0.74 -5.88
N LEU A 45 -12.23 0.12 -6.94
CA LEU A 45 -10.89 -0.48 -6.97
C LEU A 45 -9.89 0.45 -7.63
N ARG A 46 -8.69 0.55 -7.06
CA ARG A 46 -7.54 1.21 -7.69
C ARG A 46 -6.50 0.18 -8.11
N PHE A 47 -5.66 0.53 -9.06
CA PHE A 47 -4.49 -0.26 -9.42
C PHE A 47 -3.26 0.39 -8.79
N GLY A 48 -2.34 -0.43 -8.29
CA GLY A 48 -1.10 0.06 -7.71
C GLY A 48 -0.92 -0.35 -6.26
N ARG A 49 0.17 0.13 -5.67
CA ARG A 49 0.37 0.00 -4.24
C ARG A 49 -0.48 1.07 -3.54
N PRO A 50 -1.14 0.75 -2.42
CA PRO A 50 -1.74 1.76 -1.57
C PRO A 50 -0.71 2.85 -1.27
N GLN A 51 -1.08 4.11 -1.50
CA GLN A 51 -0.27 5.21 -1.05
C GLN A 51 -0.47 5.33 0.45
N ILE A 52 0.46 4.72 1.19
CA ILE A 52 0.53 4.83 2.64
C ILE A 52 1.50 5.97 2.91
N ASP A 53 1.12 6.90 3.78
CA ASP A 53 2.06 7.89 4.29
C ASP A 53 3.16 7.16 5.06
N SER A 54 4.29 6.96 4.38
CA SER A 54 5.49 6.44 4.99
C SER A 54 6.14 7.54 5.82
N CYS A 55 6.49 7.24 7.06
CA CYS A 55 7.34 8.13 7.84
C CYS A 55 8.75 8.17 7.22
N CYS A 56 9.20 9.34 6.78
CA CYS A 56 10.52 9.55 6.17
C CYS A 56 11.67 9.04 7.06
N THR A 57 11.58 9.23 8.38
CA THR A 57 12.57 8.72 9.34
C THR A 57 12.60 7.20 9.40
N CYS A 58 11.43 6.54 9.34
CA CYS A 58 11.37 5.08 9.29
C CYS A 58 11.99 4.53 8.00
N GLU A 59 11.75 5.19 6.86
CA GLU A 59 12.34 4.80 5.58
C GLU A 59 13.86 4.99 5.59
N GLU A 60 14.36 6.15 6.01
CA GLU A 60 15.79 6.45 6.06
C GLU A 60 16.55 5.44 6.92
N LEU A 61 16.09 5.19 8.15
CA LEU A 61 16.72 4.22 9.06
C LEU A 61 16.62 2.80 8.51
N GLY A 62 15.50 2.46 7.87
CA GLY A 62 15.32 1.18 7.19
C GLY A 62 16.29 0.97 6.03
N LEU A 63 16.59 2.01 5.26
CA LEU A 63 17.60 1.98 4.20
C LEU A 63 19.00 1.81 4.77
N LYS A 64 19.35 2.52 5.85
CA LYS A 64 20.64 2.35 6.54
C LYS A 64 20.86 0.90 6.98
N LEU A 65 19.84 0.25 7.55
CA LEU A 65 19.94 -1.16 7.97
C LEU A 65 20.23 -2.13 6.82
N LYS A 66 19.71 -1.84 5.62
CA LYS A 66 19.90 -2.66 4.42
C LYS A 66 21.18 -2.34 3.66
N SER A 67 21.86 -1.24 3.99
CA SER A 67 23.06 -0.82 3.26
C SER A 67 24.21 -1.81 3.48
N PRO A 68 24.80 -2.37 2.40
CA PRO A 68 25.97 -3.23 2.51
C PRO A 68 27.24 -2.45 2.88
N HIS A 69 27.24 -1.12 2.71
CA HIS A 69 28.41 -0.26 2.91
C HIS A 69 28.54 0.29 4.33
N LEU A 70 27.59 0.00 5.23
CA LEU A 70 27.64 0.46 6.62
C LEU A 70 28.21 -0.59 7.57
N SER A 71 28.98 -0.13 8.54
CA SER A 71 29.52 -0.96 9.61
C SER A 71 28.42 -1.52 10.52
N ASP A 72 28.71 -2.63 11.20
CA ASP A 72 27.77 -3.23 12.14
C ASP A 72 27.41 -2.29 13.30
N ALA A 73 28.36 -1.46 13.75
CA ALA A 73 28.09 -0.45 14.75
C ALA A 73 27.07 0.59 14.25
N ALA A 74 27.22 1.09 13.03
CA ALA A 74 26.27 2.03 12.43
C ALA A 74 24.89 1.39 12.25
N LYS A 75 24.81 0.12 11.85
CA LYS A 75 23.55 -0.62 11.74
C LYS A 75 22.88 -0.82 13.11
N ARG A 76 23.64 -1.14 14.15
CA ARG A 76 23.10 -1.24 15.53
C ARG A 76 22.52 0.09 16.00
N ASN A 77 23.20 1.20 15.73
CA ASN A 77 22.70 2.54 16.07
C ASN A 77 21.40 2.85 15.31
N ALA A 78 21.36 2.61 14.00
CA ALA A 78 20.16 2.79 13.20
C ALA A 78 18.98 1.92 13.68
N ALA A 79 19.24 0.69 14.13
CA ALA A 79 18.23 -0.20 14.69
C ALA A 79 17.67 0.34 16.01
N ALA A 80 18.55 0.83 16.90
CA ALA A 80 18.16 1.44 18.16
C ALA A 80 17.33 2.72 17.95
N GLU A 81 17.75 3.59 17.04
CA GLU A 81 17.02 4.81 16.66
C GLU A 81 15.63 4.47 16.11
N LEU A 82 15.53 3.47 15.22
CA LEU A 82 14.26 3.04 14.65
C LEU A 82 13.32 2.50 15.71
N MET A 83 13.85 1.71 16.66
CA MET A 83 13.08 1.19 17.79
C MET A 83 12.53 2.32 18.66
N LEU A 84 13.38 3.29 19.02
CA LEU A 84 12.99 4.44 19.83
C LEU A 84 11.94 5.30 19.12
N HIS A 85 12.12 5.57 17.83
CA HIS A 85 11.18 6.34 17.02
C HIS A 85 9.79 5.69 17.03
N LYS A 86 9.70 4.38 16.75
CA LYS A 86 8.43 3.63 16.77
C LYS A 86 7.79 3.64 18.16
N ARG A 87 8.56 3.47 19.24
CA ARG A 87 8.05 3.54 20.62
C ARG A 87 7.45 4.91 20.95
N ARG A 88 8.10 6.00 20.53
CA ARG A 88 7.60 7.37 20.72
C ARG A 88 6.30 7.60 19.96
N SER A 89 6.25 7.18 18.70
CA SER A 89 5.06 7.25 17.85
C SER A 89 3.88 6.49 18.47
N ASN A 90 4.09 5.23 18.88
CA ASN A 90 3.05 4.44 19.54
C ASN A 90 2.55 5.10 20.83
N LYS A 91 3.45 5.64 21.67
CA LYS A 91 3.05 6.34 22.90
C LYS A 91 2.17 7.55 22.59
N PHE A 92 2.51 8.32 21.56
CA PHE A 92 1.73 9.47 21.11
C PHE A 92 0.34 9.07 20.64
N TYR A 93 0.23 8.11 19.71
CA TYR A 93 -1.06 7.67 19.18
C TYR A 93 -1.95 6.99 20.24
N ASN A 94 -1.37 6.20 21.15
CA ASN A 94 -2.11 5.63 22.28
C ASN A 94 -2.70 6.72 23.17
N LYS A 95 -1.95 7.80 23.42
CA LYS A 95 -2.44 8.93 24.21
C LYS A 95 -3.60 9.64 23.50
N LEU A 96 -3.48 9.91 22.20
CA LEU A 96 -4.56 10.50 21.40
C LEU A 96 -5.84 9.66 21.42
N GLN A 97 -5.72 8.34 21.27
CA GLN A 97 -6.87 7.44 21.26
C GLN A 97 -7.56 7.38 22.63
N ASN A 98 -6.79 7.42 23.72
CA ASN A 98 -7.32 7.45 25.08
C ASN A 98 -7.98 8.80 25.43
N GLU A 99 -7.54 9.91 24.83
CA GLU A 99 -8.15 11.24 24.99
C GLU A 99 -9.41 11.44 24.12
N SER A 100 -9.62 10.58 23.11
CA SER A 100 -10.76 10.63 22.20
C SER A 100 -11.98 9.79 22.66
N ASN A 101 -11.86 9.07 23.77
CA ASN A 101 -12.92 8.30 24.44
C ASN A 101 -13.40 9.02 25.69
#